data_AF-A0AA43J8J0-F1
#
_entry.id   AF-A0AA43J8J0-F1
#
_cell.length_a   1.000
_cell.length_b   1.000
_cell.length_c   1.000
_cell.angle_alpha   90.00
_cell.angle_beta   90.00
_cell.angle_gamma   90.00
#
_symmetry.space_group_name_H-M   'P 1'
#
loop_
_entity.id
_entity.type
_entity.pdbx_description
1 polymer ?
#
loop_
_entity_poly.entity_id
_entity_poly.type
_entity_poly.pdbx_seq_one_letter_code
_entity_poly.pdbx_strand_id
1 'polypeptide(L)' 'MGEPKPTLQWAEQTLRNLSEQGYTGTVTIRFAQGGVQGITVNQELQPRQQATIVPAQPLT' A
#
# COMPACT_ATOMS: atom_id res chain seq x y z
N MET A 1 13.51 9.07 -23.83
CA MET A 1 12.11 9.04 -23.35
C MET A 1 12.17 9.25 -21.85
N GLY A 2 11.82 10.44 -21.37
CA GLY A 2 11.86 10.75 -19.94
C GLY A 2 10.74 10.01 -19.23
N GLU A 3 11.06 9.31 -18.15
CA GLU A 3 10.06 8.69 -17.28
C GLU A 3 9.05 9.77 -16.85
N PRO A 4 7.73 9.50 -16.92
CA PRO A 4 6.72 10.48 -16.57
C PRO A 4 6.94 10.92 -15.12
N LYS A 5 7.30 12.20 -14.95
CA LYS A 5 7.51 12.77 -13.63
C LYS A 5 6.20 12.65 -12.84
N PRO A 6 6.21 12.13 -11.61
CA PRO A 6 4.98 11.98 -10.83
C PRO A 6 4.27 13.34 -10.68
N THR A 7 2.97 13.36 -11.00
CA THR A 7 2.10 14.54 -10.93
C THR A 7 0.95 14.30 -9.96
N LEU A 8 0.19 15.35 -9.62
CA LEU A 8 -1.03 15.21 -8.83
C LEU A 8 -2.05 14.29 -9.52
N GLN A 9 -2.24 14.46 -10.83
CA GLN A 9 -3.15 13.63 -11.62
C GLN A 9 -2.72 12.15 -11.64
N TRP A 10 -1.41 11.89 -11.75
CA TRP A 10 -0.88 10.53 -11.63
C TRP A 10 -1.18 9.93 -10.25
N ALA A 11 -1.06 10.74 -9.19
CA ALA A 11 -1.35 10.30 -7.83
C ALA A 11 -2.83 9.94 -7.64
N GLU A 12 -3.73 10.78 -8.15
CA GLU A 12 -5.17 10.54 -8.13
C GLU A 12 -5.54 9.26 -8.89
N GLN A 13 -4.97 9.05 -10.09
CA GLN A 13 -5.19 7.83 -10.86
C GLN A 13 -4.67 6.58 -10.12
N THR A 14 -3.50 6.70 -9.47
CA THR A 14 -2.93 5.62 -8.67
C THR A 14 -3.84 5.24 -7.52
N LEU A 15 -4.37 6.22 -6.77
CA LEU A 15 -5.33 5.99 -5.69
C LEU A 15 -6.63 5.35 -6.18
N ARG A 16 -7.16 5.80 -7.33
CA ARG A 16 -8.34 5.19 -7.95
C ARG A 16 -8.11 3.72 -8.28
N ASN A 17 -6.99 3.39 -8.93
CA ASN A 17 -6.65 2.01 -9.28
C ASN A 17 -6.52 1.13 -8.03
N LEU A 18 -5.89 1.63 -6.96
CA LEU A 18 -5.77 0.91 -5.69
C LEU A 18 -7.14 0.63 -5.07
N SER A 19 -8.04 1.63 -5.09
CA SER A 19 -9.41 1.47 -4.60
C SER A 19 -10.20 0.44 -5.42
N GLU A 20 -10.09 0.47 -6.75
CA GLU A 20 -10.77 -0.47 -7.65
C GLU A 20 -10.25 -1.90 -7.48
N GLN A 21 -8.97 -2.06 -7.14
CA GLN A 21 -8.36 -3.35 -6.83
C GLN A 21 -8.66 -3.85 -5.41
N GLY A 22 -9.43 -3.10 -4.61
CA GLY A 22 -9.79 -3.47 -3.24
C GLY A 22 -8.61 -3.42 -2.26
N TYR A 23 -7.56 -2.66 -2.57
CA TYR A 23 -6.47 -2.43 -1.62
C TYR A 23 -7.01 -1.68 -0.40
N THR A 24 -6.76 -2.26 0.76
CA THR A 24 -7.04 -1.67 2.07
C THR A 24 -5.72 -1.50 2.81
N GLY A 25 -5.49 -0.29 3.31
CA GLY A 25 -4.27 0.05 4.01
C GLY A 25 -3.99 1.55 4.02
N THR A 26 -2.77 1.90 4.45
CA THR A 26 -2.34 3.29 4.55
C THR A 26 -1.56 3.69 3.31
N VAL A 27 -1.95 4.82 2.68
CA VAL A 27 -1.21 5.40 1.56
C VAL A 27 -0.47 6.66 2.03
N THR A 28 0.84 6.71 1.77
CA THR A 28 1.69 7.88 2.03
C THR A 28 2.05 8.54 0.70
N ILE A 29 1.68 9.81 0.53
CA ILE A 29 2.05 10.61 -0.65
C ILE A 29 3.16 11.57 -0.24
N ARG A 30 4.29 11.52 -0.95
CA ARG A 30 5.40 12.46 -0.74
C ARG A 30 5.29 13.61 -1.73
N PHE A 31 5.40 14.83 -1.22
CA PHE A 31 5.43 16.04 -2.03
C PHE A 31 6.84 16.64 -2.01
N ALA A 32 7.31 17.14 -3.14
CA ALA A 32 8.55 17.90 -3.27
C ALA A 32 8.28 19.23 -4.00
N GLN A 33 9.26 20.12 -4.04
CA GLN A 33 9.17 21.47 -4.63
C GLN A 33 8.69 21.39 -6.09
N GLY A 34 7.38 21.50 -6.32
CA GLY A 34 6.74 21.45 -7.63
C GLY A 34 5.79 20.28 -7.89
N GLY A 35 5.53 19.37 -6.93
CA GLY A 35 4.48 18.35 -7.11
C GLY A 35 4.63 17.09 -6.26
N VAL A 36 3.97 16.02 -6.71
CA VAL A 36 4.08 14.70 -6.10
C VAL A 36 5.43 14.11 -6.46
N GLN A 37 6.18 13.68 -5.45
CA GLN A 37 7.45 12.97 -5.61
C GLN A 37 7.24 11.45 -5.71
N GLY A 38 6.22 10.93 -5.04
CA GLY A 38 5.89 9.50 -5.10
C GLY A 38 4.77 9.09 -4.14
N ILE A 39 4.35 7.85 -4.28
CA ILE A 39 3.32 7.21 -3.44
C ILE A 39 3.90 5.92 -2.88
N THR A 40 3.69 5.69 -1.59
CA THR A 40 3.99 4.43 -0.91
C THR A 40 2.70 3.87 -0.33
N VAL A 41 2.40 2.61 -0.63
CA VAL A 41 1.21 1.91 -0.12
C VAL A 41 1.68 0.88 0.89
N ASN A 42 1.23 1.03 2.14
CA ASN A 42 1.37 0.01 3.16
C ASN A 42 0.04 -0.73 3.25
N GLN A 43 -0.03 -1.89 2.61
CA GLN A 43 -1.19 -2.76 2.71
C GLN A 43 -1.30 -3.27 4.14
N GLU A 44 -2.46 -3.10 4.75
CA GLU A 44 -2.73 -3.77 6.02
C GLU A 44 -2.87 -5.27 5.72
N LEU A 45 -1.93 -6.07 6.22
CA LEU A 45 -2.04 -7.52 6.16
C LEU A 45 -3.35 -7.88 6.85
N GLN A 46 -4.27 -8.51 6.12
CA GLN A 46 -5.53 -8.97 6.68
C GLN A 46 -5.22 -9.78 7.96
N PRO A 47 -5.77 -9.42 9.13
CA PRO A 47 -5.46 -10.12 10.38
C PRO A 47 -5.87 -11.61 10.36
N ARG A 48 -6.61 -12.07 9.34
CA ARG A 48 -6.99 -13.47 9.14
C ARG A 48 -5.88 -14.39 8.66
N GLN A 49 -4.69 -13.89 8.35
CA GLN A 49 -3.49 -14.71 8.10
C GLN A 49 -2.44 -14.57 9.21
N GLN A 50 -2.80 -14.01 10.37
CA GLN A 50 -2.06 -14.30 11.58
C GLN A 50 -2.21 -15.80 11.80
N ALA A 51 -1.15 -16.55 11.46
CA ALA A 51 -1.08 -17.97 11.65
C ALA A 51 -1.68 -18.30 13.01
N THR A 52 -2.63 -19.23 13.06
CA THR A 52 -2.94 -19.92 14.30
C THR A 52 -1.62 -20.53 14.75
N ILE A 53 -0.90 -19.83 15.63
CA ILE A 53 0.19 -20.42 16.39
C ILE A 53 -0.54 -21.35 17.35
N VAL A 54 -0.84 -22.55 16.88
CA VAL A 54 -1.20 -23.65 17.77
C VAL A 54 0.12 -23.94 18.50
N PRO A 55 0.25 -23.62 19.80
CA PRO A 55 1.38 -24.16 20.53
C PRO A 55 1.30 -25.69 20.43
N ALA A 56 2.33 -26.33 19.89
CA ALA A 56 2.46 -27.78 19.96
C ALA A 56 2.42 -28.16 21.44
N GLN A 57 1.32 -28.76 21.88
CA GLN A 57 1.20 -29.25 23.25
C GLN A 57 2.21 -30.39 23.41
N PRO A 58 3.15 -30.33 24.37
CA PRO A 58 4.00 -31.47 24.65
C PRO A 58 3.12 -32.63 25.14
N LEU A 59 3.34 -33.79 24.54
CA LEU A 59 2.73 -35.07 24.91
C LEU A 59 3.01 -35.37 26.39
N THR A 60 1.96 -35.69 27.15
CA THR A 60 2.02 -36.40 28.43
C THR A 60 1.12 -37.60 28.40
#